data_AF-A0A6I9W469-F1
#
_entry.id   AF-A0A6I9W469-F1
#
_cell.length_a   1.000
_cell.length_b   1.000
_cell.length_c   1.000
_cell.angle_alpha   90.00
_cell.angle_beta   90.00
_cell.angle_gamma   90.00
#
_symmetry.space_group_name_H-M   'P 1'
#
loop_
_entity.id
_entity.type
_entity.pdbx_description
1 polymer ?
#
loop_
_entity_poly.entity_id
_entity_poly.type
_entity_poly.pdbx_seq_one_letter_code
_entity_poly.pdbx_strand_id
1 'polypeptide(L)'
;MASDILSIGGTPIFDDCIMRIETHTYNPYANTTFGYSDEIRIPIQQQDLYTLPCENFLYIEGKFATRESAKEGTAKEITRAKLINNCVAFMFDEIRYELNGMEIDKSRNVGITTLMKNYASLSYKRDKALQNTGWEVPPTALNDFNFCVPLSSVSARITNA
;
A
#
# COMPACT_ATOMS: atom_id res chain seq x y z
N MET A 1 23.04 13.06 25.33
CA MET A 1 22.12 12.29 24.48
C MET A 1 21.05 13.26 24.00
N ALA A 2 21.07 13.66 22.73
CA ALA A 2 20.11 14.60 22.18
C ALA A 2 18.89 13.81 21.70
N SER A 3 17.71 14.12 22.24
CA SER A 3 16.44 13.62 21.75
C SER A 3 16.12 14.28 20.40
N ASP A 4 15.92 13.49 19.35
CA ASP A 4 15.38 13.97 18.08
C ASP A 4 13.93 14.44 18.28
N ILE A 5 13.76 15.73 18.51
CA ILE A 5 12.44 16.36 18.64
C ILE A 5 11.92 16.62 17.22
N LEU A 6 10.84 15.92 16.86
CA LEU A 6 10.14 16.13 15.60
C LEU A 6 9.55 17.56 15.58
N SER A 7 10.19 18.46 14.85
CA SER A 7 9.75 19.84 14.68
C SER A 7 8.62 19.91 13.65
N ILE A 8 7.36 19.90 14.12
CA ILE A 8 6.18 20.09 13.28
C ILE A 8 5.98 21.60 13.06
N GLY A 9 5.99 22.05 11.80
CA GLY A 9 6.03 23.46 11.42
C GLY A 9 4.72 24.27 11.61
N GLY A 10 3.80 23.82 12.45
CA GLY A 10 2.50 24.49 12.65
C GLY A 10 1.83 24.10 13.96
N THR A 11 0.88 24.93 14.41
CA THR A 11 0.03 24.63 15.56
C THR A 11 -0.80 23.36 15.28
N PRO A 12 -0.90 22.42 16.24
CA PRO A 12 -1.70 21.23 16.07
C PRO A 12 -3.17 21.63 15.86
N ILE A 13 -3.78 21.10 14.81
CA ILE A 13 -5.22 21.19 14.57
C ILE A 13 -5.81 19.89 15.11
N PHE A 14 -6.70 20.01 16.09
CA PHE A 14 -7.43 18.87 16.64
C PHE A 14 -8.73 18.74 15.85
N ASP A 15 -8.90 17.60 15.18
CA ASP A 15 -10.10 17.23 14.46
C ASP A 15 -10.77 16.07 15.22
N ASP A 16 -11.91 16.36 15.84
CA ASP A 16 -12.68 15.38 16.62
C ASP A 16 -13.63 14.53 15.72
N CYS A 17 -13.60 14.71 14.39
CA CYS A 17 -14.42 13.89 13.49
C CYS A 17 -13.94 12.43 13.42
N ILE A 18 -12.64 12.18 13.64
CA ILE A 18 -12.07 10.83 13.64
C ILE A 18 -12.11 10.27 15.07
N MET A 19 -13.13 9.45 15.33
CA MET A 19 -13.34 8.85 16.64
C MET A 19 -12.37 7.70 16.96
N ARG A 20 -11.85 7.00 15.94
CA ARG A 20 -11.01 5.79 16.12
C ARG A 20 -10.23 5.42 14.85
N ILE A 21 -9.01 4.91 15.01
CA ILE A 21 -8.21 4.26 13.96
C ILE A 21 -7.96 2.82 14.40
N GLU A 22 -8.20 1.86 13.51
CA GLU A 22 -7.99 0.43 13.77
C GLU A 22 -7.25 -0.24 12.62
N THR A 23 -6.50 -1.29 12.93
CA THR A 23 -5.82 -2.13 11.94
C THR A 23 -6.37 -3.54 12.03
N HIS A 24 -6.80 -4.07 10.87
CA HIS A 24 -7.40 -5.39 10.75
C HIS A 24 -6.57 -6.23 9.77
N THR A 25 -6.28 -7.47 10.13
CA THR A 25 -5.54 -8.40 9.27
C THR A 25 -6.52 -9.24 8.44
N TYR A 26 -6.31 -9.26 7.13
CA TYR A 26 -7.09 -10.05 6.18
C TYR A 26 -6.19 -11.00 5.42
N ASN A 27 -6.62 -12.25 5.29
CA ASN A 27 -5.91 -13.27 4.52
C ASN A 27 -6.67 -13.54 3.20
N PRO A 28 -5.96 -13.94 2.13
CA PRO A 28 -6.61 -14.44 0.91
C PRO A 28 -7.51 -15.64 1.22
N TYR A 29 -8.56 -15.83 0.42
CA TYR A 29 -9.44 -17.00 0.54
C TYR A 29 -8.68 -18.33 0.38
N ALA A 30 -7.74 -18.38 -0.57
CA ALA A 30 -6.81 -19.48 -0.72
C ALA A 30 -5.64 -19.31 0.26
N ASN A 31 -5.87 -19.73 1.50
CA ASN A 31 -4.93 -19.60 2.61
C ASN A 31 -3.68 -20.51 2.51
N THR A 32 -3.63 -21.45 1.56
CA THR A 32 -2.51 -22.40 1.39
C THR A 32 -1.68 -22.18 0.14
N THR A 33 -2.10 -21.33 -0.79
CA THR A 33 -1.39 -21.07 -2.06
C THR A 33 -1.61 -19.63 -2.47
N PHE A 34 -0.53 -18.88 -2.74
CA PHE A 34 -0.59 -17.61 -3.46
C PHE A 34 -0.60 -17.88 -4.98
N GLY A 35 -1.74 -18.32 -5.48
CA GLY A 35 -1.98 -18.61 -6.89
C GLY A 35 -2.26 -17.34 -7.70
N TYR A 36 -2.28 -17.50 -9.03
CA TYR A 36 -2.80 -16.45 -9.90
C TYR A 36 -4.31 -16.32 -9.68
N SER A 37 -4.78 -15.11 -9.34
CA SER A 37 -6.20 -14.76 -9.11
C SER A 37 -6.76 -14.99 -7.69
N ASP A 38 -5.91 -15.10 -6.68
CA ASP A 38 -6.40 -15.11 -5.31
C ASP A 38 -7.07 -13.79 -4.94
N GLU A 39 -8.23 -13.91 -4.31
CA GLU A 39 -9.03 -12.76 -3.90
C GLU A 39 -8.90 -12.55 -2.39
N ILE A 40 -8.65 -11.30 -1.99
CA ILE A 40 -8.75 -10.84 -0.61
C ILE A 40 -10.01 -9.97 -0.53
N ARG A 41 -10.96 -10.35 0.33
CA ARG A 41 -12.15 -9.55 0.63
C ARG A 41 -12.03 -8.91 2.00
N ILE A 42 -12.30 -7.61 2.04
CA ILE A 42 -12.31 -6.78 3.25
C ILE A 42 -13.78 -6.38 3.51
N PRO A 43 -14.59 -7.24 4.16
CA PRO A 43 -15.97 -6.90 4.44
C PRO A 43 -16.06 -5.89 5.58
N ILE A 44 -16.77 -4.80 5.35
CA ILE A 44 -17.16 -3.82 6.38
C ILE A 44 -18.66 -3.99 6.59
N GLN A 45 -19.06 -4.63 7.68
CA GLN A 45 -20.46 -5.00 7.95
C GLN A 45 -21.07 -4.27 9.15
N GLN A 46 -20.40 -3.24 9.67
CA GLN A 46 -20.88 -2.49 10.83
C GLN A 46 -21.78 -1.32 10.37
N GLN A 47 -23.07 -1.40 10.71
CA GLN A 47 -24.08 -0.41 10.31
C GLN A 47 -23.85 0.98 10.94
N ASP A 48 -23.17 1.03 12.08
CA ASP A 48 -22.86 2.28 12.80
C ASP A 48 -21.48 2.86 12.43
N LEU A 49 -20.72 2.19 11.56
CA LEU A 49 -19.36 2.60 11.19
C LEU A 49 -19.36 3.33 9.84
N TYR A 50 -19.08 4.63 9.89
CA TYR A 50 -18.76 5.43 8.71
C TYR A 50 -17.26 5.43 8.49
N THR A 51 -16.78 4.63 7.54
CA THR A 51 -15.37 4.66 7.12
C THR A 51 -15.17 5.70 6.03
N LEU A 52 -14.03 6.41 6.04
CA LEU A 52 -13.60 7.28 4.96
C LEU A 52 -12.53 6.56 4.11
N PRO A 53 -12.89 5.81 3.05
CA PRO A 53 -11.97 4.87 2.41
C PRO A 53 -10.77 5.58 1.79
N CYS A 54 -10.93 6.82 1.34
CA CYS A 54 -9.86 7.58 0.70
C CYS A 54 -8.71 7.98 1.65
N GLU A 55 -8.93 7.94 2.97
CA GLU A 55 -7.90 8.15 3.99
C GLU A 55 -7.34 6.85 4.56
N ASN A 56 -7.88 5.70 4.14
CA ASN A 56 -7.37 4.39 4.52
C ASN A 56 -6.21 3.95 3.62
N PHE A 57 -5.45 2.96 4.08
CA PHE A 57 -4.35 2.35 3.34
C PHE A 57 -4.34 0.83 3.54
N LEU A 58 -3.79 0.12 2.57
CA LEU A 58 -3.43 -1.28 2.70
C LEU A 58 -2.01 -1.36 3.27
N TYR A 59 -1.85 -2.00 4.43
CA TYR A 59 -0.53 -2.34 4.95
C TYR A 59 -0.16 -3.75 4.46
N ILE A 60 0.94 -3.84 3.71
CA ILE A 60 1.38 -5.09 3.09
C ILE A 60 2.81 -5.35 3.54
N GLU A 61 3.00 -6.51 4.16
CA GLU A 61 4.29 -7.01 4.60
C GLU A 61 4.59 -8.35 3.91
N GLY A 62 5.87 -8.62 3.70
CA GLY A 62 6.28 -9.87 3.08
C GLY A 62 7.78 -10.07 3.09
N LYS A 63 8.19 -11.22 2.56
CA LYS A 63 9.61 -11.59 2.43
C LYS A 63 9.93 -11.92 0.99
N PHE A 64 11.09 -11.46 0.54
CA PHE A 64 11.66 -11.86 -0.73
C PHE A 64 12.30 -13.25 -0.60
N ALA A 65 12.01 -14.12 -1.56
CA ALA A 65 12.75 -15.35 -1.71
C ALA A 65 14.14 -15.02 -2.26
N THR A 66 15.16 -15.05 -1.39
CA THR A 66 16.56 -14.86 -1.81
C THR A 66 16.98 -16.09 -2.61
N ARG A 67 17.35 -15.90 -3.88
CA ARG A 67 18.04 -16.95 -4.65
C ARG A 67 19.52 -16.90 -4.31
N GLU A 68 19.99 -17.86 -3.52
CA GLU A 68 21.42 -18.04 -3.27
C GLU A 68 22.09 -18.59 -4.54
N SER A 69 22.65 -17.71 -5.37
CA SER A 69 23.56 -18.14 -6.43
C SER A 69 24.95 -18.34 -5.85
N ALA A 70 25.17 -19.44 -5.14
CA ALA A 70 26.51 -19.81 -4.72
C ALA A 70 27.31 -20.29 -5.95
N LYS A 71 28.30 -19.49 -6.40
CA LYS A 71 29.44 -20.07 -7.10
C LYS A 71 30.39 -20.62 -6.06
N GLU A 72 30.68 -21.91 -6.17
CA GLU A 72 31.54 -22.68 -5.27
C GLU A 72 32.88 -21.94 -5.06
N GLY A 73 33.15 -21.51 -3.82
CA GLY A 73 34.42 -20.87 -3.43
C GLY A 73 34.45 -19.34 -3.34
N THR A 74 33.37 -18.62 -3.67
CA THR A 74 33.29 -17.15 -3.53
C THR A 74 32.29 -16.71 -2.46
N ALA A 75 32.61 -15.62 -1.75
CA ALA A 75 31.73 -15.03 -0.71
C ALA A 75 30.30 -14.85 -1.23
N LYS A 76 29.30 -15.23 -0.42
CA LYS A 76 27.87 -15.12 -0.76
C LYS A 76 27.53 -13.68 -1.19
N GLU A 77 27.38 -13.46 -2.49
CA GLU A 77 26.89 -12.18 -3.00
C GLU A 77 25.38 -12.11 -2.77
N ILE A 78 24.98 -11.36 -1.73
CA ILE A 78 23.57 -11.12 -1.45
C ILE A 78 23.05 -10.19 -2.55
N THR A 79 22.36 -10.77 -3.53
CA THR A 79 21.72 -9.98 -4.59
C THR A 79 20.53 -9.26 -3.98
N ARG A 80 20.65 -7.94 -3.83
CA ARG A 80 19.55 -7.08 -3.38
C ARG A 80 18.44 -7.07 -4.43
N ALA A 81 17.19 -7.32 -4.01
CA ALA A 81 16.05 -7.17 -4.88
C ALA A 81 15.89 -5.68 -5.26
N LYS A 82 15.94 -5.38 -6.56
CA LYS A 82 15.65 -4.03 -7.06
C LYS A 82 14.16 -3.92 -7.32
N LEU A 83 13.50 -3.11 -6.51
CA LEU A 83 12.08 -2.83 -6.66
C LEU A 83 11.88 -1.63 -7.58
N ILE A 84 10.84 -1.70 -8.39
CA ILE A 84 10.36 -0.57 -9.19
C ILE A 84 9.44 0.30 -8.33
N ASN A 85 9.28 1.57 -8.74
CA ASN A 85 8.28 2.43 -8.11
C ASN A 85 6.92 1.75 -8.13
N ASN A 86 6.17 1.90 -7.04
CA ASN A 86 4.81 1.36 -6.93
C ASN A 86 4.74 -0.18 -7.00
N CYS A 87 5.83 -0.89 -6.66
CA CYS A 87 5.95 -2.35 -6.80
C CYS A 87 4.79 -3.16 -6.19
N VAL A 88 4.21 -2.68 -5.08
CA VAL A 88 3.11 -3.38 -4.41
C VAL A 88 1.81 -3.31 -5.20
N ALA A 89 1.52 -2.17 -5.83
CA ALA A 89 0.34 -2.04 -6.68
C ALA A 89 0.39 -3.00 -7.89
N PHE A 90 1.60 -3.36 -8.37
CA PHE A 90 1.79 -4.36 -9.42
C PHE A 90 1.51 -5.80 -8.96
N MET A 91 1.38 -6.06 -7.66
CA MET A 91 0.98 -7.38 -7.16
C MET A 91 -0.52 -7.65 -7.37
N PHE A 92 -1.33 -6.62 -7.62
CA PHE A 92 -2.77 -6.72 -7.79
C PHE A 92 -3.16 -6.56 -9.25
N ASP A 93 -3.93 -7.51 -9.79
CA ASP A 93 -4.54 -7.36 -11.13
C ASP A 93 -5.73 -6.40 -11.09
N GLU A 94 -6.52 -6.46 -10.01
CA GLU A 94 -7.77 -5.74 -9.90
C GLU A 94 -8.08 -5.38 -8.43
N ILE A 95 -8.59 -4.18 -8.21
CA ILE A 95 -9.22 -3.77 -6.95
C ILE A 95 -10.63 -3.29 -7.26
N ARG A 96 -11.61 -3.79 -6.51
CA ARG A 96 -13.03 -3.46 -6.61
C ARG A 96 -13.55 -2.96 -5.28
N TYR A 97 -14.36 -1.91 -5.35
CA TYR A 97 -15.18 -1.44 -4.25
C TYR A 97 -16.62 -1.84 -4.53
N GLU A 98 -17.22 -2.52 -3.57
CA GLU A 98 -18.59 -2.98 -3.66
C GLU A 98 -19.40 -2.42 -2.49
N LEU A 99 -20.55 -1.82 -2.78
CA LEU A 99 -21.52 -1.39 -1.78
C LEU A 99 -22.77 -2.24 -1.94
N ASN A 100 -23.13 -2.99 -0.90
CA ASN A 100 -24.26 -3.92 -0.92
C ASN A 100 -24.21 -4.94 -2.09
N GLY A 101 -23.01 -5.38 -2.46
CA GLY A 101 -22.78 -6.32 -3.57
C GLY A 101 -22.84 -5.67 -4.96
N MET A 102 -22.99 -4.35 -5.05
CA MET A 102 -22.92 -3.60 -6.30
C MET A 102 -21.55 -2.94 -6.43
N GLU A 103 -20.87 -3.15 -7.56
CA GLU A 103 -19.60 -2.49 -7.87
C GLU A 103 -19.81 -0.97 -8.01
N ILE A 104 -19.13 -0.20 -7.16
CA ILE A 104 -19.15 1.28 -7.18
C ILE A 104 -17.88 1.87 -7.79
N ASP A 105 -16.76 1.15 -7.71
CA ASP A 105 -15.50 1.52 -8.35
C ASP A 105 -14.68 0.26 -8.66
N LYS A 106 -13.92 0.32 -9.75
CA LYS A 106 -13.08 -0.76 -10.21
C LYS A 106 -11.84 -0.22 -10.91
N SER A 107 -10.69 -0.70 -10.45
CA SER A 107 -9.40 -0.42 -11.07
C SER A 107 -8.74 -1.72 -11.51
N ARG A 108 -8.44 -1.83 -12.79
CA ARG A 108 -7.74 -2.97 -13.40
C ARG A 108 -6.33 -2.59 -13.79
N ASN A 109 -5.41 -3.54 -13.86
CA ASN A 109 -3.98 -3.30 -14.05
C ASN A 109 -3.46 -2.28 -13.02
N VAL A 110 -3.75 -2.55 -11.75
CA VAL A 110 -3.62 -1.61 -10.64
C VAL A 110 -2.24 -0.94 -10.62
N GLY A 111 -1.17 -1.70 -10.83
CA GLY A 111 0.20 -1.15 -10.91
C GLY A 111 0.37 -0.07 -11.98
N ILE A 112 -0.17 -0.27 -13.19
CA ILE A 112 -0.03 0.68 -14.31
C ILE A 112 -0.90 1.91 -14.10
N THR A 113 -2.17 1.72 -13.74
CA THR A 113 -3.13 2.82 -13.61
C THR A 113 -2.73 3.77 -12.49
N THR A 114 -2.32 3.24 -11.35
CA THR A 114 -1.86 4.04 -10.20
C THR A 114 -0.53 4.72 -10.46
N LEU A 115 0.40 4.06 -11.17
CA LEU A 115 1.64 4.68 -11.62
C LEU A 115 1.37 5.92 -12.49
N MET A 116 0.53 5.79 -13.51
CA MET A 116 0.16 6.91 -14.39
C MET A 116 -0.55 8.03 -13.62
N LYS A 117 -1.51 7.68 -12.77
CA LYS A 117 -2.26 8.65 -11.95
C LYS A 117 -1.36 9.42 -10.99
N ASN A 118 -0.43 8.73 -10.34
CA ASN A 118 0.52 9.37 -9.43
C ASN A 118 1.45 10.30 -10.22
N TYR A 119 2.03 9.88 -11.34
CA TYR A 119 2.84 10.79 -12.17
C TYR A 119 2.07 12.03 -12.64
N ALA A 120 0.81 11.88 -13.03
CA ALA A 120 -0.02 13.00 -13.49
C ALA A 120 -0.51 13.91 -12.36
N SER A 121 -0.61 13.43 -11.11
CA SER A 121 -1.22 14.14 -9.98
C SER A 121 -0.31 14.34 -8.77
N LEU A 122 0.99 14.05 -8.91
CA LEU A 122 1.98 14.24 -7.85
C LEU A 122 2.14 15.75 -7.58
N SER A 123 1.74 16.18 -6.39
CA SER A 123 2.18 17.45 -5.83
C SER A 123 3.34 17.20 -4.86
N TYR A 124 4.14 18.22 -4.56
CA TYR A 124 5.24 18.11 -3.58
C TYR A 124 4.78 17.53 -2.24
N LYS A 125 3.58 17.88 -1.79
CA LYS A 125 2.98 17.33 -0.56
C LYS A 125 2.63 15.85 -0.70
N ARG A 126 2.08 15.45 -1.85
CA ARG A 126 1.73 14.05 -2.15
C ARG A 126 2.96 13.16 -2.30
N ASP A 127 4.02 13.66 -2.91
CA ASP A 127 5.28 12.93 -3.09
C ASP A 127 5.83 12.45 -1.73
N LYS A 128 5.91 13.36 -0.75
CA LYS A 128 6.28 13.01 0.63
C LYS A 128 5.35 11.99 1.27
N ALA A 129 4.04 12.11 1.05
CA ALA A 129 3.06 11.16 1.58
C ALA A 129 3.18 9.76 0.93
N LEU A 130 3.75 9.67 -0.27
CA LEU A 130 3.89 8.43 -1.03
C LEU A 130 5.24 7.72 -0.80
N GLN A 131 6.17 8.27 -0.02
CA GLN A 131 7.47 7.64 0.24
C GLN A 131 7.32 6.20 0.76
N ASN A 132 6.42 5.97 1.72
CA ASN A 132 6.15 4.64 2.31
C ASN A 132 5.39 3.67 1.37
N THR A 133 5.06 4.13 0.16
CA THR A 133 4.33 3.37 -0.87
C THR A 133 5.28 2.84 -1.96
N GLY A 134 6.59 2.97 -1.72
CA GLY A 134 7.64 2.55 -2.64
C GLY A 134 7.92 3.57 -3.75
N TRP A 135 7.65 4.85 -3.51
CA TRP A 135 7.93 5.95 -4.46
C TRP A 135 9.27 6.67 -4.21
N GLU A 136 10.12 6.14 -3.34
CA GLU A 136 11.46 6.66 -3.08
C GLU A 136 12.58 5.72 -3.58
N VAL A 137 13.72 6.32 -3.95
CA VAL A 137 14.97 5.75 -4.51
C VAL A 137 15.25 4.33 -4.01
N PRO A 138 15.51 3.36 -4.93
CA PRO A 138 14.85 2.06 -4.94
C PRO A 138 14.90 1.38 -3.58
N PRO A 139 13.74 0.91 -3.05
CA PRO A 139 13.71 0.20 -1.79
C PRO A 139 14.58 -1.04 -1.95
N THR A 140 15.78 -0.96 -1.38
CA THR A 140 16.76 -2.01 -1.42
C THR A 140 16.38 -2.96 -0.30
N ALA A 141 15.40 -3.82 -0.58
CA ALA A 141 14.99 -4.81 0.39
C ALA A 141 15.95 -6.00 0.33
N LEU A 142 16.57 -6.29 1.48
CA LEU A 142 17.51 -7.39 1.59
C LEU A 142 16.76 -8.72 1.68
N ASN A 143 15.75 -8.78 2.56
CA ASN A 143 14.97 -9.99 2.86
C ASN A 143 13.49 -9.66 3.09
N ASP A 144 13.18 -8.69 3.95
CA ASP A 144 11.80 -8.36 4.32
C ASP A 144 11.39 -7.01 3.70
N PHE A 145 10.09 -6.83 3.46
CA PHE A 145 9.52 -5.56 3.04
C PHE A 145 8.22 -5.27 3.77
N ASN A 146 7.96 -3.97 3.92
CA ASN A 146 6.68 -3.44 4.34
C ASN A 146 6.37 -2.18 3.55
N PHE A 147 5.11 -2.04 3.12
CA PHE A 147 4.64 -0.88 2.39
C PHE A 147 3.23 -0.52 2.83
N CYS A 148 2.92 0.76 2.77
CA CYS A 148 1.55 1.25 2.87
C CYS A 148 1.08 1.62 1.47
N VAL A 149 -0.12 1.21 1.05
CA VAL A 149 -0.71 1.62 -0.24
C VAL A 149 -2.00 2.40 0.06
N PRO A 150 -1.99 3.73 -0.07
CA PRO A 150 -3.18 4.55 0.15
C PRO A 150 -4.29 4.18 -0.82
N LEU A 151 -5.49 3.93 -0.32
CA LEU A 151 -6.64 3.58 -1.16
C LEU A 151 -7.03 4.70 -2.11
N SER A 152 -6.80 5.97 -1.72
CA SER A 152 -6.96 7.12 -2.62
C SER A 152 -6.03 7.13 -3.83
N SER A 153 -4.89 6.43 -3.76
CA SER A 153 -4.02 6.27 -4.94
C SER A 153 -4.62 5.27 -5.92
N VAL A 154 -5.25 4.20 -5.41
CA VAL A 154 -5.71 3.05 -6.20
C VAL A 154 -7.12 3.20 -6.77
N SER A 155 -7.99 3.89 -6.04
CA SER A 155 -9.39 4.10 -6.38
C SER A 155 -9.62 5.46 -7.04
N ALA A 156 -10.68 5.58 -7.84
CA ALA A 156 -11.19 6.88 -8.22
C ALA A 156 -11.64 7.63 -6.95
N ARG A 157 -11.35 8.93 -6.88
CA ARG A 157 -11.78 9.74 -5.74
C ARG A 157 -13.30 9.90 -5.84
N ILE A 158 -14.07 9.11 -5.08
CA ILE A 158 -15.50 9.31 -4.94
C ILE A 158 -15.68 10.56 -4.07
N THR A 159 -15.76 11.72 -4.70
CA THR A 159 -16.25 12.95 -4.05
C THR A 159 -17.76 12.91 -4.11
N ASN A 160 -18.42 12.86 -2.95
CA ASN A 160 -19.84 13.16 -2.84
C ASN A 160 -20.05 14.58 -3.39
N ALA A 161 -20.98 14.72 -4.33
CA ALA A 161 -21.45 16.01 -4.84
C ALA A 161 -22.39 16.68 -3.84
#